data_AF-A0A015IR76-F1
#
_entry.id   AF-A0A015IR76-F1
#
_cell.length_a   1.000
_cell.length_b   1.000
_cell.length_c   1.000
_cell.angle_alpha   90.00
_cell.angle_beta   90.00
_cell.angle_gamma   90.00
#
_symmetry.space_group_name_H-M   'P 1'
#
loop_
_entity.id
_entity.type
_entity.pdbx_description
1 polymer ?
#
loop_
_entity_poly.entity_id
_entity_poly.type
_entity_poly.pdbx_seq_one_letter_code
_entity_poly.pdbx_strand_id
1 'polypeptide(L)'
;MEHIPILVALISSHTVKDNMIKFIPDSVSRSDLFQMVSNDSHIIYLIVHNMVHQELYNLIHSYVGKHLTCKNVLFQFIQSLIQKLYAHIWKLHNDKFHKWEITRGITKKKKRQYRQHRRISDPSTHDTNRYSLLRSLDARTVNTQNGSPSRLPSQR
;
A
#
# COMPACT_ATOMS: atom_id res chain seq x y z
N MET A 1 -8.85 13.28 8.18
CA MET A 1 -9.24 14.30 7.19
C MET A 1 -7.97 14.96 6.64
N GLU A 2 -7.32 14.37 5.63
CA GLU A 2 -6.06 14.89 5.05
C GLU A 2 -6.13 15.10 3.53
N HIS A 3 -7.32 15.02 2.93
CA HIS A 3 -7.48 15.09 1.47
C HIS A 3 -7.50 16.53 0.95
N ILE A 4 -7.99 17.49 1.74
CA ILE A 4 -8.01 18.92 1.38
C ILE A 4 -6.58 19.46 1.17
N PRO A 5 -5.61 19.29 2.09
CA PRO A 5 -4.24 19.77 1.87
C PRO A 5 -3.55 19.17 0.64
N ILE A 6 -3.84 17.91 0.32
CA ILE A 6 -3.27 17.24 -0.87
C ILE A 6 -3.80 17.89 -2.15
N LEU A 7 -5.11 18.11 -2.24
CA LEU A 7 -5.70 18.74 -3.42
C LEU A 7 -5.21 20.19 -3.57
N VAL A 8 -5.14 20.94 -2.47
CA VAL A 8 -4.62 22.31 -2.46
C VAL A 8 -3.18 22.35 -2.97
N ALA A 9 -2.30 21.46 -2.51
CA ALA A 9 -0.91 21.40 -2.96
C ALA A 9 -0.80 21.05 -4.47
N LEU A 10 -1.62 20.11 -4.94
CA LEU A 10 -1.65 19.70 -6.35
C LEU A 10 -2.16 20.80 -7.27
N ILE A 11 -3.24 21.50 -6.89
CA ILE A 11 -3.75 22.63 -7.66
C ILE A 11 -2.74 23.77 -7.65
N SER A 12 -2.17 24.11 -6.48
CA SER A 12 -1.20 25.21 -6.35
C SER A 12 0.05 25.01 -7.21
N SER A 13 0.57 23.79 -7.28
CA SER A 13 1.76 23.46 -8.10
C SER A 13 1.54 23.56 -9.61
N HIS A 14 0.29 23.57 -10.07
CA HIS A 14 -0.07 23.63 -11.50
C HIS A 14 -0.85 24.90 -11.87
N THR A 15 -1.02 25.83 -10.92
CA THR A 15 -1.73 27.09 -11.14
C THR A 15 -0.83 28.06 -11.88
N VAL A 16 -1.34 28.62 -12.98
CA VAL A 16 -0.60 29.57 -13.83
C VAL A 16 -0.64 31.00 -13.28
N LYS A 17 -1.59 31.28 -12.38
CA LYS A 17 -1.88 32.62 -11.85
C LYS A 17 -1.51 32.68 -10.37
N ASP A 18 -0.30 33.17 -10.04
CA ASP A 18 0.20 33.24 -8.66
C ASP A 18 -0.72 34.01 -7.72
N ASN A 19 -1.41 35.04 -8.22
CA ASN A 19 -2.39 35.81 -7.47
C ASN A 19 -3.65 35.02 -7.07
N MET A 20 -3.93 33.88 -7.72
CA MET A 20 -5.07 33.01 -7.43
C MET A 20 -4.77 31.93 -6.39
N ILE A 21 -3.49 31.63 -6.15
CA ILE A 21 -3.05 30.53 -5.27
C ILE A 21 -3.61 30.69 -3.85
N LYS A 22 -3.64 31.94 -3.35
CA LYS A 22 -4.15 32.28 -2.01
C LYS A 22 -5.63 31.96 -1.79
N PHE A 23 -6.43 31.81 -2.85
CA PHE A 23 -7.87 31.53 -2.75
C PHE A 23 -8.19 30.03 -2.86
N ILE A 24 -7.24 29.20 -3.29
CA ILE A 24 -7.43 27.75 -3.47
C ILE A 24 -7.86 27.07 -2.15
N PRO A 25 -7.24 27.33 -0.98
CA PRO A 25 -7.63 26.65 0.26
C PRO A 25 -9.09 26.93 0.64
N ASP A 26 -9.52 28.18 0.50
CA ASP A 26 -10.88 28.63 0.81
C ASP A 26 -11.91 28.00 -0.13
N SER A 27 -11.64 27.99 -1.44
CA SER A 27 -12.56 27.40 -2.43
C SER A 27 -12.68 25.88 -2.28
N VAL A 28 -11.57 25.18 -1.99
CA VAL A 28 -11.61 23.74 -1.73
C VAL A 28 -12.39 23.47 -0.44
N SER A 29 -12.19 24.25 0.62
CA SER A 29 -12.85 24.02 1.92
C SER A 29 -14.35 24.32 1.91
N ARG A 30 -14.79 25.27 1.08
CA ARG A 30 -16.21 25.62 0.92
C ARG A 30 -16.96 24.72 -0.06
N SER A 31 -16.25 23.83 -0.76
CA SER A 31 -16.87 22.96 -1.76
C SER A 31 -17.67 21.84 -1.09
N ASP A 32 -18.90 21.64 -1.58
CA ASP A 32 -19.78 20.54 -1.16
C ASP A 32 -19.14 19.15 -1.39
N LEU A 33 -18.10 19.08 -2.23
CA LEU A 33 -17.27 17.90 -2.47
C LEU A 33 -16.66 17.29 -1.19
N PHE A 34 -16.42 18.12 -0.17
CA PHE A 34 -15.72 17.74 1.06
C PHE A 34 -16.62 17.83 2.30
N GLN A 35 -17.93 17.95 2.12
CA GLN A 35 -18.88 17.86 3.22
C GLN A 35 -18.84 16.47 3.88
N MET A 36 -19.43 16.40 5.07
CA MET A 36 -19.50 15.15 5.82
C MET A 36 -20.47 14.19 5.13
N VAL A 37 -20.06 12.93 4.99
CA VAL A 37 -20.85 11.88 4.30
C VAL A 37 -22.18 11.70 5.02
N SER A 38 -23.27 12.14 4.39
CA SER A 38 -24.62 12.05 4.95
C SER A 38 -25.49 11.00 4.28
N ASN A 39 -25.23 10.64 3.01
CA ASN A 39 -26.07 9.75 2.21
C ASN A 39 -25.24 8.99 1.15
N ASP A 40 -25.83 7.96 0.54
CA ASP A 40 -25.22 7.11 -0.50
C ASP A 40 -24.99 7.87 -1.82
N SER A 41 -25.63 9.02 -2.01
CA SER A 41 -25.34 9.94 -3.13
C SER A 41 -24.16 10.87 -2.87
N HIS A 42 -23.50 10.76 -1.72
CA HIS A 42 -22.41 11.65 -1.36
C HIS A 42 -21.17 11.41 -2.23
N ILE A 43 -20.47 12.48 -2.59
CA ILE A 43 -19.35 12.45 -3.54
C ILE A 43 -18.23 11.51 -3.07
N ILE A 44 -17.94 11.44 -1.78
CA ILE A 44 -16.96 10.48 -1.22
C ILE A 44 -17.39 9.02 -1.46
N TYR A 45 -18.68 8.70 -1.33
CA TYR A 45 -19.20 7.36 -1.63
C TYR A 45 -19.03 7.03 -3.11
N LEU A 46 -19.38 7.98 -3.99
CA LEU A 46 -19.25 7.84 -5.43
C LEU A 46 -17.78 7.69 -5.88
N ILE A 47 -16.86 8.41 -5.23
CA ILE A 47 -15.41 8.24 -5.46
C ILE A 47 -14.91 6.86 -5.03
N VAL A 48 -15.39 6.33 -3.89
CA VAL A 48 -15.08 4.93 -3.48
C VAL A 48 -15.57 3.94 -4.53
N HIS A 49 -16.68 4.25 -5.20
CA HIS A 49 -17.23 3.47 -6.32
C HIS A 49 -16.61 3.82 -7.70
N ASN A 50 -15.43 4.44 -7.73
CA ASN A 50 -14.69 4.84 -8.93
C ASN A 50 -15.42 5.83 -9.85
N MET A 51 -16.40 6.58 -9.33
CA MET A 51 -17.04 7.66 -10.06
C MET A 51 -16.36 8.99 -9.74
N VAL A 52 -15.80 9.64 -10.76
CA VAL A 52 -15.21 10.96 -10.62
C VAL A 52 -16.29 12.02 -10.89
N HIS A 53 -16.55 12.87 -9.90
CA HIS A 53 -17.54 13.94 -10.05
C HIS A 53 -17.08 15.05 -10.99
N GLN A 54 -18.00 15.49 -11.85
CA GLN A 54 -17.78 16.61 -12.77
C GLN A 54 -17.42 17.91 -12.03
N GLU A 55 -17.99 18.13 -10.84
CA GLU A 55 -17.69 19.28 -9.98
C GLU A 55 -16.23 19.37 -9.56
N LEU A 56 -15.59 18.22 -9.29
CA LEU A 56 -14.16 18.17 -8.95
C LEU A 56 -13.30 18.56 -10.16
N TYR A 57 -13.69 18.12 -11.35
CA TYR A 57 -13.01 18.51 -12.59
C TYR A 57 -13.18 20.00 -12.86
N ASN A 58 -14.39 20.54 -12.71
CA ASN A 58 -14.69 21.96 -12.91
C ASN A 58 -13.87 22.84 -11.96
N LEU A 59 -13.74 22.42 -10.69
CA LEU A 59 -12.91 23.09 -9.69
C LEU A 59 -11.42 23.08 -10.07
N ILE A 60 -10.87 21.96 -10.52
CA ILE A 60 -9.46 21.91 -10.95
C ILE A 60 -9.27 22.80 -12.19
N HIS A 61 -10.21 22.74 -13.12
CA HIS A 61 -10.17 23.49 -14.37
C HIS A 61 -10.20 25.00 -14.16
N SER A 62 -10.91 25.51 -13.14
CA SER A 62 -10.96 26.95 -12.85
C SER A 62 -9.59 27.55 -12.48
N TYR A 63 -8.66 26.74 -11.98
CA TYR A 63 -7.30 27.18 -11.58
C TYR A 63 -6.21 26.78 -12.58
N VAL A 64 -6.29 25.57 -13.14
CA VAL A 64 -5.25 25.01 -14.01
C VAL A 64 -5.48 25.36 -15.48
N GLY A 65 -6.74 25.40 -15.92
CA GLY A 65 -7.17 25.72 -17.29
C GLY A 65 -6.84 24.66 -18.36
N LYS A 66 -5.62 24.11 -18.39
CA LYS A 66 -5.23 23.13 -19.42
C LYS A 66 -5.85 21.75 -19.14
N HIS A 67 -6.67 21.24 -20.07
CA HIS A 67 -7.36 19.95 -19.93
C HIS A 67 -6.45 18.76 -19.59
N LEU A 68 -5.31 18.63 -20.28
CA LEU A 68 -4.37 17.54 -20.02
C LEU A 68 -3.80 17.61 -18.59
N THR A 69 -3.44 18.81 -18.15
CA THR A 69 -2.94 19.05 -16.79
C THR A 69 -4.03 18.80 -15.75
N CYS A 70 -5.27 19.20 -16.03
CA CYS A 70 -6.42 18.93 -15.17
C CYS A 70 -6.64 17.43 -14.97
N LYS A 71 -6.58 16.64 -16.05
CA LYS A 71 -6.67 15.17 -15.99
C LYS A 71 -5.55 14.56 -15.14
N ASN A 72 -4.31 15.06 -15.29
CA ASN A 72 -3.18 14.58 -14.50
C ASN A 72 -3.34 14.89 -13.01
N VAL A 73 -3.72 16.12 -12.68
CA VAL A 73 -3.99 16.55 -11.28
C VAL A 73 -5.11 15.71 -10.67
N LEU A 74 -6.20 15.51 -11.43
CA LEU A 74 -7.34 14.70 -11.01
C LEU A 74 -6.94 13.24 -10.77
N PHE A 75 -6.18 12.63 -11.68
CA PHE A 75 -5.71 11.25 -11.53
C PHE A 75 -4.82 11.07 -10.31
N GLN A 76 -3.85 11.97 -10.10
CA GLN A 76 -2.98 11.92 -8.93
C GLN A 76 -3.74 12.09 -7.63
N PHE A 77 -4.72 13.01 -7.59
CA PHE A 77 -5.57 13.21 -6.43
C PHE A 77 -6.39 11.97 -6.09
N ILE A 78 -7.11 11.41 -7.08
CA ILE A 78 -7.95 10.21 -6.88
C ILE A 78 -7.10 9.03 -6.44
N GLN A 79 -5.94 8.82 -7.06
CA GLN A 79 -5.01 7.75 -6.67
C GLN A 79 -4.57 7.89 -5.21
N SER A 80 -4.16 9.10 -4.79
CA SER A 80 -3.74 9.36 -3.42
C SER A 80 -4.88 9.16 -2.42
N LEU A 81 -6.07 9.65 -2.76
CA LEU A 81 -7.27 9.54 -1.93
C LEU A 81 -7.67 8.08 -1.71
N ILE A 82 -7.73 7.29 -2.79
CA ILE A 82 -8.07 5.87 -2.77
C ILE A 82 -7.06 5.08 -1.93
N GLN A 83 -5.76 5.34 -2.12
CA GLN A 83 -4.72 4.68 -1.32
C GLN A 83 -4.89 4.93 0.17
N LYS A 84 -5.15 6.18 0.58
CA LYS A 84 -5.38 6.53 1.98
C LYS A 84 -6.66 5.90 2.53
N LEU A 85 -7.75 5.92 1.75
CA LEU A 85 -9.02 5.31 2.15
C LEU A 85 -8.86 3.79 2.36
N TYR A 86 -8.28 3.08 1.40
CA TYR A 86 -8.07 1.65 1.51
C TYR A 86 -7.13 1.29 2.66
N ALA A 87 -6.07 2.06 2.90
CA ALA A 87 -5.19 1.81 4.05
C ALA A 87 -5.98 1.85 5.39
N HIS A 88 -6.90 2.81 5.52
CA HIS A 88 -7.73 2.92 6.73
C HIS A 88 -8.79 1.82 6.82
N ILE A 89 -9.53 1.58 5.74
CA ILE A 89 -10.57 0.54 5.66
C ILE A 89 -9.96 -0.84 5.89
N TRP A 90 -8.81 -1.14 5.27
CA TRP A 90 -8.12 -2.41 5.40
C TRP A 90 -7.65 -2.66 6.83
N LYS A 91 -7.14 -1.63 7.51
CA LYS A 91 -6.79 -1.73 8.94
C LYS A 91 -8.00 -2.10 9.79
N LEU A 92 -9.11 -1.37 9.66
CA LEU A 92 -10.35 -1.66 10.38
C LEU A 92 -10.88 -3.07 10.10
N HIS A 93 -10.84 -3.48 8.82
CA HIS A 93 -11.25 -4.82 8.41
C HIS A 93 -10.35 -5.89 9.02
N ASN A 94 -9.02 -5.72 8.98
CA ASN A 94 -8.08 -6.65 9.58
C ASN A 94 -8.24 -6.76 11.09
N ASP A 95 -8.50 -5.66 11.79
CA ASP A 95 -8.71 -5.65 13.23
C ASP A 95 -10.00 -6.41 13.58
N LYS A 96 -11.10 -6.17 12.84
CA LYS A 96 -12.35 -6.92 12.99
C LYS A 96 -12.15 -8.40 12.69
N PHE A 97 -11.42 -8.72 11.63
CA PHE A 97 -11.09 -10.09 11.26
C PHE A 97 -10.26 -10.78 12.34
N HIS A 98 -9.22 -10.13 12.86
CA HIS A 98 -8.40 -10.68 13.95
C HIS A 98 -9.22 -10.89 15.23
N LYS A 99 -10.11 -9.96 15.58
CA LYS A 99 -11.04 -10.14 16.71
C LYS A 99 -11.94 -11.35 16.49
N TRP A 100 -12.53 -11.47 15.30
CA TRP A 100 -13.34 -12.63 14.94
C TRP A 100 -12.54 -13.95 15.02
N GLU A 101 -11.29 -13.96 14.54
CA GLU A 101 -10.41 -15.13 14.63
C GLU A 101 -10.12 -15.53 16.08
N ILE A 102 -9.86 -14.55 16.95
CA ILE A 102 -9.64 -14.77 18.38
C ILE A 102 -10.91 -15.35 19.02
N THR A 103 -12.09 -14.78 18.76
CA THR A 103 -13.37 -15.28 19.28
C THR A 103 -13.67 -16.71 18.84
N ARG A 104 -13.23 -17.10 17.64
CA ARG A 104 -13.34 -18.48 17.12
C ARG A 104 -12.22 -19.41 17.60
N GLY A 105 -11.31 -18.92 18.44
CA GLY A 105 -10.16 -19.69 18.92
C GLY A 105 -9.20 -20.12 17.81
N ILE A 106 -9.17 -19.38 16.69
CA ILE A 106 -8.25 -19.60 15.56
C ILE A 106 -6.93 -18.92 15.89
N THR A 107 -6.02 -19.68 16.50
CA THR A 107 -4.72 -19.15 16.92
C THR A 107 -3.65 -19.32 15.84
N LYS A 108 -2.57 -18.55 15.93
CA LYS A 108 -1.38 -18.72 15.07
C LYS A 108 -0.85 -20.17 15.10
N LYS A 109 -0.90 -20.84 16.26
CA LYS A 109 -0.52 -22.25 16.44
C LYS A 109 -1.41 -23.18 15.61
N LYS A 110 -2.74 -23.02 15.68
CA LYS A 110 -3.69 -23.83 14.88
C LYS A 110 -3.49 -23.62 13.37
N LYS A 111 -3.30 -22.37 12.93
CA LYS A 111 -2.98 -22.07 11.52
C LYS A 111 -1.68 -22.72 11.04
N ARG A 112 -0.63 -22.72 11.89
CA ARG A 112 0.65 -23.37 11.59
C ARG A 112 0.50 -24.89 11.48
N GLN A 113 -0.21 -25.49 12.43
CA GLN A 113 -0.49 -26.93 12.43
C GLN A 113 -1.28 -27.33 11.18
N TYR A 114 -2.35 -26.61 10.84
CA TYR A 114 -3.13 -26.86 9.61
C TYR A 114 -2.26 -26.84 8.35
N ARG A 115 -1.41 -25.80 8.19
CA ARG A 115 -0.49 -25.71 7.05
C ARG A 115 0.53 -26.85 7.00
N GLN A 116 1.03 -27.30 8.14
CA GLN A 116 1.97 -28.40 8.21
C GLN A 116 1.31 -29.73 7.83
N HIS A 117 0.11 -30.00 8.35
CA HIS A 117 -0.65 -31.22 8.00
C HIS A 117 -1.00 -31.22 6.52
N ARG A 118 -1.43 -30.09 5.96
CA ARG A 118 -1.74 -29.96 4.52
C ARG A 118 -0.53 -30.21 3.61
N ARG A 119 0.68 -29.79 4.02
CA ARG A 119 1.92 -30.04 3.27
C ARG A 119 2.37 -31.50 3.34
N ILE A 120 2.13 -32.16 4.47
CA ILE A 120 2.46 -33.58 4.64
C ILE A 120 1.48 -34.46 3.86
N SER A 121 0.22 -34.03 3.74
CA SER A 121 -0.82 -34.73 2.99
C SER A 121 -0.80 -34.48 1.47
N ASP A 122 0.10 -33.62 0.97
CA ASP A 122 0.21 -33.31 -0.46
C ASP A 122 1.22 -34.27 -1.12
N PRO A 123 0.77 -35.25 -1.93
CA PRO A 123 1.64 -36.27 -2.53
C PRO A 123 2.70 -35.68 -3.47
N SER A 124 2.47 -34.44 -3.94
CA SER A 124 3.35 -33.72 -4.86
C SER A 124 4.71 -33.32 -4.24
N THR A 125 4.86 -33.35 -2.92
CA THR A 125 6.04 -32.77 -2.24
C THR A 125 7.18 -33.77 -2.02
N HIS A 126 6.99 -35.05 -2.36
CA HIS A 126 8.00 -36.08 -2.09
C HIS A 126 9.24 -35.99 -2.99
N ASP A 127 9.15 -35.32 -4.14
CA ASP A 127 10.25 -35.18 -5.10
C ASP A 127 11.16 -33.96 -4.84
N THR A 128 10.69 -32.94 -4.11
CA THR A 128 11.47 -31.70 -3.91
C THR A 128 12.64 -31.88 -2.93
N ASN A 129 12.60 -32.89 -2.06
CA ASN A 129 13.66 -33.13 -1.06
C ASN A 129 14.97 -33.70 -1.64
N ARG A 130 14.97 -34.24 -2.87
CA ARG A 130 16.21 -34.73 -3.50
C ARG A 130 17.08 -33.58 -4.03
N TYR A 131 16.46 -32.48 -4.47
CA TYR A 131 17.19 -31.34 -5.06
C TYR A 131 17.73 -30.34 -4.02
N SER A 132 17.15 -30.28 -2.83
CA SER A 132 17.59 -29.38 -1.75
C SER A 132 18.84 -29.87 -1.00
N LEU A 133 19.05 -31.19 -0.92
CA LEU A 133 20.23 -31.79 -0.27
C LEU A 133 21.52 -31.59 -1.08
N LEU A 134 21.45 -31.74 -2.41
CA LEU A 134 22.59 -31.54 -3.31
C LEU A 134 23.12 -30.10 -3.26
N ARG A 135 22.22 -29.10 -3.22
CA ARG A 135 22.61 -27.68 -3.17
C ARG A 135 23.34 -27.29 -1.86
N SER A 136 23.18 -28.05 -0.78
CA SER A 136 23.84 -27.76 0.50
C SER A 136 25.25 -28.35 0.63
N LEU A 137 25.55 -29.41 -0.14
CA LEU A 137 26.87 -30.05 -0.15
C LEU A 137 27.89 -29.19 -0.93
N ASP A 138 27.48 -28.60 -2.05
CA ASP A 138 28.35 -27.76 -2.88
C ASP A 138 28.73 -26.42 -2.21
N ALA A 139 27.90 -25.92 -1.29
CA ALA A 139 28.19 -24.67 -0.58
C ALA A 139 29.26 -24.81 0.52
N ARG A 140 29.59 -26.05 0.93
CA ARG A 140 30.53 -26.29 2.03
C ARG A 140 31.96 -26.58 1.56
N THR A 141 32.16 -26.89 0.27
CA THR A 141 33.47 -27.22 -0.32
C THR A 141 34.25 -25.99 -0.82
N VAL A 142 33.60 -24.85 -1.04
CA VAL A 142 34.24 -23.65 -1.64
C VAL A 142 34.99 -22.77 -0.63
N ASN A 143 34.78 -22.94 0.68
CA ASN A 143 35.37 -22.05 1.71
C ASN A 143 36.70 -22.50 2.32
N THR A 144 37.42 -23.47 1.71
CA THR A 144 38.65 -24.04 2.30
C THR A 144 39.93 -23.78 1.50
N GLN A 145 40.00 -22.69 0.74
CA GLN A 145 41.26 -22.25 0.12
C GLN A 145 41.35 -20.72 0.12
N ASN A 146 42.10 -20.15 1.09
CA ASN A 146 42.97 -18.96 0.97
C ASN A 146 43.72 -18.75 2.31
N GLY A 147 45.06 -18.64 2.23
CA GLY A 147 46.08 -18.83 3.30
C GLY A 147 46.22 -17.71 4.35
N SER A 148 47.19 -17.64 5.28
CA SER A 148 48.49 -18.29 5.63
C SER A 148 48.88 -17.72 7.03
N PRO A 149 50.06 -17.89 7.68
CA PRO A 149 51.10 -18.93 7.70
C PRO A 149 51.40 -19.49 9.14
N SER A 150 52.29 -20.50 9.16
CA SER A 150 53.03 -21.16 10.23
C SER A 150 53.14 -20.53 11.64
N ARG A 151 52.83 -21.33 12.66
CA ARG A 151 53.50 -21.31 13.99
C ARG A 151 53.60 -22.73 14.54
N LEU A 152 54.82 -23.27 14.60
CA LEU A 152 55.16 -24.51 15.31
C LEU A 152 55.03 -24.30 16.83
N PRO A 153 54.50 -25.27 17.58
CA PRO A 153 54.81 -25.42 18.99
C PRO A 153 55.85 -26.53 19.18
N SER A 154 56.95 -26.14 19.80
CA SER A 154 57.97 -26.99 20.42
C SER A 154 57.33 -28.02 21.36
N GLN A 155 57.78 -29.28 21.24
CA GLN A 155 57.66 -30.28 22.30
C GLN A 155 59.06 -30.75 22.68
N ARG A 156 59.19 -31.03 23.98
CA ARG A 156 60.39 -31.30 24.77
C ARG A 156 61.11 -32.57 24.39
#